data_AF-A0A6F8TFE8-F1
#
_entry.id   AF-A0A6F8TFE8-F1
#
_cell.length_a   1.000
_cell.length_b   1.000
_cell.length_c   1.000
_cell.angle_alpha   90.00
_cell.angle_beta   90.00
_cell.angle_gamma   90.00
#
_symmetry.space_group_name_H-M   'P 1'
#
loop_
_entity.id
_entity.type
_entity.pdbx_description
1 polymer ?
#
loop_
_entity_poly.entity_id
_entity_poly.type
_entity_poly.pdbx_seq_one_letter_code
_entity_poly.pdbx_strand_id
1 'polypeptide(L)'
;MEITSGKPAGGGGYAYSVKLTYNTFPLPEIKSNIKELITIKALEILSIREKYTTKTLAELYHQDYMPDDLLKAHQDLDNIIESLYQKERFLTDEQRLRVLLSMYKELVGKI
;
A
#
# COMPACT_ATOMS: atom_id res chain seq x y z
N MET A 1 -2.06 -0.74 6.50
CA MET A 1 -1.37 -1.87 7.16
C MET A 1 -0.96 -1.58 8.60
N GLU A 2 -1.07 -0.35 9.11
CA GLU A 2 -0.68 0.01 10.49
C GLU A 2 -1.40 -0.77 11.61
N ILE A 3 -2.63 -1.22 11.35
CA ILE A 3 -3.51 -1.79 12.37
C ILE A 3 -3.42 -3.31 12.51
N THR A 4 -2.96 -4.02 11.47
CA THR A 4 -2.79 -5.49 11.49
C THR A 4 -1.35 -5.92 11.77
N SER A 5 -0.39 -5.01 11.58
CA SER A 5 1.01 -5.25 11.95
C SER A 5 1.21 -5.04 13.45
N GLY A 6 2.13 -5.81 14.04
CA GLY A 6 2.47 -5.66 15.45
C GLY A 6 3.24 -4.35 15.67
N LYS A 7 3.22 -3.83 16.89
CA LYS A 7 4.17 -2.80 17.34
C LYS A 7 5.22 -3.46 18.26
N PRO A 8 6.52 -3.21 18.06
CA PRO A 8 7.54 -3.73 18.95
C PRO A 8 7.38 -3.11 20.35
N ALA A 9 7.69 -3.89 21.39
CA ALA A 9 7.47 -3.54 22.80
C ALA A 9 8.18 -2.25 23.27
N GLY A 10 9.13 -1.71 22.51
CA GLY A 10 9.86 -0.46 22.77
C GLY A 10 9.30 0.81 22.11
N GLY A 11 8.22 0.71 21.31
CA GLY A 11 7.46 1.84 20.78
C GLY A 11 8.04 2.54 19.53
N GLY A 12 7.21 2.73 18.50
CA GLY A 12 7.43 3.69 17.39
C GLY A 12 7.63 3.11 15.99
N GLY A 13 7.99 1.83 15.85
CA GLY A 13 8.21 1.18 14.54
C GLY A 13 7.05 0.30 14.06
N TYR A 14 7.01 0.01 12.76
CA TYR A 14 6.12 -1.00 12.19
C TYR A 14 6.80 -2.38 12.23
N ALA A 15 6.16 -3.39 12.84
CA ALA A 15 6.66 -4.77 12.79
C ALA A 15 5.82 -5.59 11.80
N TYR A 16 6.42 -5.86 10.63
CA TYR A 16 5.79 -6.68 9.61
C TYR A 16 5.80 -8.16 10.00
N SER A 17 4.64 -8.82 9.92
CA SER A 17 4.51 -10.26 10.14
C SER A 17 3.79 -10.90 8.97
N VAL A 18 4.41 -11.89 8.33
CA VAL A 18 3.80 -12.60 7.19
C VAL A 18 2.44 -13.18 7.57
N LYS A 19 2.33 -13.79 8.77
CA LYS A 19 1.11 -14.44 9.25
C LYS A 19 -0.03 -13.47 9.55
N LEU A 20 0.28 -12.26 10.03
CA LEU A 20 -0.74 -11.29 10.49
C LEU A 20 -1.02 -10.17 9.49
N THR A 21 -0.09 -9.94 8.55
CA THR A 21 -0.16 -8.82 7.60
C THR A 21 -0.37 -9.34 6.19
N TYR A 22 0.54 -10.17 5.66
CA TYR A 22 0.49 -10.61 4.25
C TYR A 22 -0.61 -11.64 4.01
N ASN A 23 -0.62 -12.72 4.80
CA ASN A 23 -1.52 -13.86 4.59
C ASN A 23 -2.99 -13.54 4.84
N THR A 24 -3.27 -12.49 5.60
CA THR A 24 -4.63 -12.03 5.94
C THR A 24 -5.08 -10.86 5.08
N PHE A 25 -4.24 -10.37 4.16
CA PHE A 25 -4.57 -9.22 3.33
C PHE A 25 -5.62 -9.60 2.27
N PRO A 26 -6.81 -8.98 2.28
CA PRO A 26 -7.87 -9.32 1.33
C PRO A 26 -7.58 -8.69 -0.02
N LEU A 27 -7.06 -9.48 -0.96
CA LEU A 27 -6.74 -9.00 -2.31
C LEU A 27 -7.85 -9.41 -3.30
N PRO A 28 -8.51 -8.46 -4.00
CA PRO A 28 -9.49 -8.78 -5.03
C PRO A 28 -8.81 -9.39 -6.28
N GLU A 29 -9.61 -10.01 -7.15
CA GLU A 29 -9.11 -10.54 -8.41
C GLU A 29 -8.62 -9.41 -9.34
N ILE A 30 -7.39 -9.54 -9.85
CA ILE A 30 -6.74 -8.53 -10.69
C ILE A 30 -6.72 -9.01 -12.15
N LYS A 31 -7.34 -8.23 -13.04
CA LYS A 31 -7.31 -8.49 -14.49
C LYS A 31 -5.91 -8.26 -15.07
N SER A 32 -5.55 -9.00 -16.12
CA SER A 32 -4.20 -8.94 -16.74
C SER A 32 -3.78 -7.53 -17.15
N ASN A 33 -4.70 -6.77 -17.77
CA ASN A 33 -4.44 -5.39 -18.19
C ASN A 33 -4.12 -4.45 -17.02
N ILE A 34 -4.78 -4.64 -15.87
CA ILE A 34 -4.51 -3.84 -14.67
C ILE A 34 -3.19 -4.28 -14.02
N LYS A 35 -2.88 -5.59 -14.05
CA LYS A 35 -1.60 -6.11 -13.59
C LYS A 35 -0.42 -5.55 -14.36
N GLU A 36 -0.54 -5.43 -15.69
CA GLU A 36 0.45 -4.78 -16.54
C GLU A 36 0.61 -3.29 -16.17
N LEU A 37 -0.50 -2.59 -15.97
CA LEU A 37 -0.48 -1.18 -15.57
C LEU A 37 0.21 -0.97 -14.20
N ILE A 38 -0.10 -1.82 -13.22
CA ILE A 38 0.57 -1.83 -11.91
C ILE A 38 2.08 -2.07 -12.06
N THR A 39 2.46 -2.99 -12.96
CA THR A 39 3.87 -3.30 -13.22
C THR A 39 4.61 -2.08 -13.79
N ILE A 40 4.01 -1.39 -14.76
CA ILE A 40 4.58 -0.16 -15.33
C ILE A 40 4.76 0.90 -14.26
N LYS A 41 3.75 1.13 -13.40
CA LYS A 41 3.83 2.10 -12.31
C LYS A 41 4.87 1.72 -11.25
N ALA A 42 5.02 0.44 -10.96
CA ALA A 42 6.09 -0.04 -10.07
C ALA A 42 7.48 0.25 -10.65
N LEU A 43 7.69 0.04 -11.95
CA LEU A 43 8.96 0.36 -12.63
C LEU A 43 9.23 1.86 -12.69
N GLU A 44 8.18 2.69 -12.83
CA GLU A 44 8.29 4.15 -12.75
C GLU A 44 8.80 4.59 -11.37
N ILE A 45 8.25 4.05 -10.29
CA ILE A 45 8.72 4.30 -8.92
C ILE A 45 10.19 3.89 -8.75
N LEU A 46 10.59 2.73 -9.29
CA LEU A 46 11.98 2.29 -9.24
C LEU A 46 12.91 3.25 -9.99
N SER A 47 12.52 3.65 -11.21
CA SER A 47 13.26 4.63 -12.02
C SER A 47 13.42 5.97 -11.30
N ILE A 48 12.40 6.42 -10.57
CA ILE A 48 12.47 7.67 -9.78
C ILE A 48 13.46 7.52 -8.62
N ARG A 49 13.41 6.40 -7.88
CA ARG A 49 14.36 6.14 -6.78
C ARG A 49 15.81 6.17 -7.27
N GLU A 50 16.07 5.62 -8.45
CA GLU A 50 17.41 5.59 -9.04
C GLU A 50 17.97 6.99 -9.37
N LYS A 51 17.12 7.99 -9.58
CA LYS A 51 17.58 9.38 -9.78
C LYS A 51 18.21 9.98 -8.53
N TYR A 52 17.88 9.45 -7.35
CA TYR A 52 18.34 9.97 -6.05
C TYR A 52 19.47 9.11 -5.45
N THR A 53 20.56 8.94 -6.19
CA THR A 53 21.68 8.05 -5.83
C THR A 53 22.40 8.40 -4.52
N THR A 54 22.28 9.65 -4.06
CA THR A 54 22.92 10.14 -2.83
C THR A 54 22.04 10.01 -1.58
N LYS A 55 20.75 9.67 -1.75
CA LYS A 55 19.80 9.54 -0.64
C LYS A 55 19.61 8.07 -0.27
N THR A 56 19.51 7.81 1.02
CA THR A 56 19.08 6.51 1.54
C THR A 56 17.56 6.33 1.37
N LEU A 57 17.08 5.09 1.42
CA LEU A 57 15.64 4.82 1.43
C LEU A 57 14.93 5.49 2.62
N ALA A 58 15.59 5.60 3.77
CA ALA A 58 15.01 6.29 4.93
C ALA A 58 14.74 7.77 4.64
N GLU A 59 15.68 8.45 3.96
CA GLU A 59 15.52 9.85 3.57
C GLU A 59 14.50 10.03 2.45
N LEU A 60 14.43 9.10 1.49
CA LEU A 60 13.46 9.15 0.40
C LEU A 60 12.01 8.96 0.85
N TYR A 61 11.79 8.22 1.94
CA TYR A 61 10.48 7.92 2.50
C TYR A 61 10.18 8.69 3.79
N HIS A 62 10.98 9.72 4.10
CA HIS A 62 10.69 10.59 5.23
C HIS A 62 9.45 11.45 4.93
N GLN A 63 8.49 11.51 5.85
CA GLN A 63 7.20 12.19 5.65
C GLN A 63 7.35 13.65 5.19
N ASP A 64 8.30 14.38 5.77
CA ASP A 64 8.50 15.81 5.48
C ASP A 64 9.39 16.09 4.26
N TYR A 65 10.16 15.11 3.78
CA TYR A 65 11.21 15.33 2.77
C TYR A 65 11.13 14.38 1.57
N MET A 66 10.05 13.59 1.46
CA MET A 66 9.80 12.75 0.30
C MET A 66 9.73 13.63 -0.96
N PRO A 67 10.51 13.33 -2.01
CA PRO A 67 10.46 14.10 -3.25
C PRO A 67 9.07 14.08 -3.90
N ASP A 68 8.64 15.21 -4.45
CA ASP A 68 7.30 15.37 -5.04
C ASP A 68 7.02 14.39 -6.19
N ASP A 69 8.02 14.09 -7.02
CA ASP A 69 7.89 13.13 -8.12
C ASP A 69 7.69 11.69 -7.61
N LEU A 70 8.40 11.32 -6.54
CA LEU A 70 8.23 10.03 -5.88
C LEU A 70 6.86 9.93 -5.21
N LEU A 71 6.43 10.98 -4.49
CA LEU A 71 5.11 11.04 -3.87
C LEU A 71 4.00 10.91 -4.92
N LYS A 72 4.13 11.63 -6.04
CA LYS A 72 3.16 11.58 -7.14
C LYS A 72 3.09 10.19 -7.77
N ALA A 73 4.22 9.53 -7.97
CA ALA A 73 4.24 8.17 -8.51
C ALA A 73 3.56 7.15 -7.60
N HIS A 74 3.71 7.28 -6.27
CA HIS A 74 2.97 6.46 -5.30
C HIS A 74 1.47 6.76 -5.34
N GLN A 75 1.07 8.03 -5.36
CA GLN A 75 -0.35 8.41 -5.46
C GLN A 75 -1.01 7.85 -6.73
N ASP A 76 -0.29 7.86 -7.86
CA ASP A 76 -0.78 7.30 -9.11
C ASP A 76 -0.96 5.78 -9.04
N LEU A 77 -0.01 5.07 -8.42
CA LEU A 77 -0.13 3.64 -8.15
C LEU A 77 -1.31 3.35 -7.20
N ASP A 78 -1.44 4.12 -6.12
CA ASP A 78 -2.51 3.98 -5.14
C ASP A 78 -3.87 4.17 -5.78
N ASN A 79 -4.06 5.14 -6.68
CA ASN A 79 -5.33 5.32 -7.39
C ASN A 79 -5.73 4.08 -8.20
N ILE A 80 -4.77 3.40 -8.83
CA ILE A 80 -5.02 2.16 -9.58
C ILE A 80 -5.40 1.04 -8.61
N ILE A 81 -4.65 0.89 -7.52
CA ILE A 81 -4.92 -0.15 -6.52
C ILE A 81 -6.27 0.08 -5.84
N GLU A 82 -6.57 1.30 -5.40
CA GLU A 82 -7.84 1.66 -4.76
C GLU A 82 -9.05 1.38 -5.66
N SER A 83 -8.91 1.60 -6.97
CA SER A 83 -9.96 1.29 -7.95
C SER A 83 -10.35 -0.19 -8.01
N LEU A 84 -9.48 -1.09 -7.52
CA LEU A 84 -9.77 -2.53 -7.40
C LEU A 84 -10.69 -2.85 -6.21
N TYR A 85 -10.68 -2.01 -5.17
CA TYR A 85 -11.45 -2.24 -3.94
C TYR A 85 -12.82 -1.59 -3.99
N GLN A 86 -12.92 -0.40 -4.58
CA GLN A 86 -14.18 0.31 -4.76
C GLN A 86 -14.10 1.31 -5.91
N LYS A 87 -15.26 1.71 -6.44
CA LYS A 87 -15.32 2.67 -7.56
C LYS A 87 -15.01 4.10 -7.13
N GLU A 88 -15.33 4.44 -5.89
CA GLU A 88 -15.14 5.80 -5.36
C GLU A 88 -13.77 5.94 -4.70
N ARG A 89 -13.20 7.14 -4.69
CA ARG A 89 -11.93 7.40 -4.01
C ARG A 89 -12.13 7.31 -2.50
N PHE A 90 -11.15 6.73 -1.80
CA PHE A 90 -11.15 6.78 -0.34
C PHE A 90 -10.84 8.18 0.16
N LEU A 91 -11.68 8.71 1.06
CA LEU A 91 -11.49 10.02 1.66
C LEU A 91 -10.71 9.95 2.97
N THR A 92 -10.82 8.81 3.68
CA THR A 92 -10.17 8.60 4.98
C THR A 92 -9.64 7.18 5.11
N ASP A 93 -8.66 7.00 6.00
CA ASP A 93 -8.12 5.67 6.31
C ASP A 93 -9.13 4.76 7.01
N GLU A 94 -10.10 5.33 7.73
CA GLU A 94 -11.19 4.55 8.32
C GLU A 94 -12.07 3.90 7.24
N GLN A 95 -12.33 4.60 6.14
CA GLN A 95 -13.07 4.04 5.00
C GLN A 95 -12.29 2.91 4.35
N ARG A 96 -10.98 3.10 4.11
CA ARG A 96 -10.09 2.03 3.59
C ARG A 96 -10.16 0.80 4.49
N LEU A 97 -10.03 1.01 5.79
CA LEU A 97 -10.05 -0.06 6.78
C LEU A 97 -11.38 -0.82 6.78
N ARG A 98 -12.51 -0.09 6.73
CA ARG A 98 -13.84 -0.71 6.72
C ARG A 98 -14.02 -1.64 5.52
N VAL A 99 -13.61 -1.20 4.32
CA VAL A 99 -13.70 -2.01 3.10
C VAL A 99 -12.83 -3.26 3.22
N LEU A 100 -11.56 -3.10 3.63
CA LEU A 100 -10.64 -4.22 3.80
C LEU A 100 -11.19 -5.24 4.83
N LEU A 101 -11.69 -4.79 5.99
CA LEU A 101 -12.25 -5.70 6.99
C LEU A 101 -13.54 -6.39 6.50
N SER A 102 -14.36 -5.71 5.70
CA SER A 102 -15.55 -6.34 5.09
C SER A 102 -15.14 -7.46 4.15
N MET A 103 -14.19 -7.20 3.24
CA MET A 103 -13.68 -8.20 2.31
C MET A 103 -13.01 -9.37 3.03
N TYR A 104 -12.24 -9.10 4.08
CA TYR A 104 -11.63 -10.15 4.88
C TYR A 104 -12.67 -11.05 5.54
N LYS A 105 -13.75 -10.48 6.11
CA LYS A 105 -14.87 -11.26 6.67
C LYS A 105 -15.54 -12.16 5.64
N GLU A 106 -15.67 -11.70 4.40
CA GLU A 106 -16.20 -12.50 3.31
C GLU A 106 -15.27 -13.67 2.94
N LEU A 107 -13.95 -13.44 2.91
CA LEU A 107 -12.94 -14.45 2.59
C LEU A 107 -12.83 -15.56 3.65
N VAL A 108 -12.92 -15.21 4.94
CA VAL A 108 -12.83 -16.18 6.04
C VAL A 108 -14.15 -16.93 6.26
N GLY A 109 -15.23 -16.46 5.63
CA GLY A 109 -16.58 -16.97 5.83
C GLY A 109 -17.24 -16.39 7.09
N LYS A 110 -18.57 -16.26 7.06
CA LYS A 110 -19.34 -15.99 8.28
C LYS A 110 -19.09 -17.14 9.26
N ILE A 111 -18.57 -16.82 10.44
CA ILE A 111 -18.75 -17.68 11.62
C ILE A 111 -20.24 -17.75 11.93
#